data_AF-A0A086Z090-F1
#
_entry.id   AF-A0A086Z090-F1
#
_cell.length_a   1.000
_cell.length_b   1.000
_cell.length_c   1.000
_cell.angle_alpha   90.00
_cell.angle_beta   90.00
_cell.angle_gamma   90.00
#
_symmetry.space_group_name_H-M   'P 1'
#
loop_
_entity.id
_entity.type
_entity.pdbx_description
1 polymer ?
#
loop_
_entity_poly.entity_id
_entity_poly.type
_entity_poly.pdbx_seq_one_letter_code
_entity_poly.pdbx_strand_id
1 'polypeptide(L)'
;MSIFMGWKLHGDGKTLAPGEVVEPDERLTWPRTAGIGAQHVIAMFGSTFLVPILTGFDPSTTLFFTALSTALFLLINANALPSYLGSSFGFIAPVMAVTAAHKGLAVASFGIMVTGALLALIGLIVHFAGAKWIDIIMPPTVTGAIVAIIGFNLAPSAWKNFKAAPVTALVTLLAVMLIAVLFRGLLGRLNILLGVIVGYVFAVSQGQVDFTAVKQAAWFGLPQFHLPQADLSVLAMFLPVSLVLVAENIGHVKSVSLMTGRDYDEHIGTALMADGIGTFFAGLGGGSGTTTYAENIGVMAATKVYSTAAYWCAALFAFLLSLCPKFGAIINTIPGGVLGGVTTLLYGMIGMLGVRIWVDNKVDFAKSVNMTVGAVVMVIGIADFTFAIQGVSFNGIAIGSIATLVIYHGLKALGRLRGTVAGDDYIHEDPETESSEPSQQRR
;
A
#
# COMPACT_ATOMS: atom_id res chain seq x y z
N MET A 1 3.21 -23.01 -23.79
CA MET A 1 3.52 -21.58 -23.63
C MET A 1 4.75 -21.50 -22.72
N SER A 2 5.89 -21.04 -23.25
CA SER A 2 7.18 -21.09 -22.53
C SER A 2 7.13 -20.23 -21.27
N ILE A 3 7.24 -20.85 -20.09
CA ILE A 3 7.38 -20.18 -18.78
C ILE A 3 8.80 -19.57 -18.63
N PHE A 4 9.68 -19.74 -19.62
CA PHE A 4 11.07 -19.29 -19.56
C PHE A 4 11.25 -17.87 -20.11
N MET A 5 11.47 -16.93 -19.19
CA MET A 5 12.44 -15.81 -19.24
C MET A 5 12.93 -15.37 -20.62
N GLY A 6 12.01 -14.90 -21.47
CA GLY A 6 12.32 -14.44 -22.82
C GLY A 6 12.61 -12.94 -22.90
N TRP A 7 13.20 -12.31 -21.87
CA TRP A 7 13.43 -10.86 -21.92
C TRP A 7 14.40 -10.47 -23.03
N LYS A 8 13.93 -9.64 -23.95
CA LYS A 8 14.76 -9.11 -25.03
C LYS A 8 15.74 -8.08 -24.48
N LEU A 9 16.98 -8.09 -24.99
CA LEU A 9 17.92 -7.03 -24.65
C LEU A 9 17.45 -5.74 -25.33
N HIS A 10 17.20 -4.70 -24.54
CA HIS A 10 16.81 -3.39 -25.05
C HIS A 10 18.04 -2.67 -25.61
N GLY A 11 18.11 -2.47 -26.93
CA GLY A 11 19.27 -1.88 -27.59
C GLY A 11 20.58 -2.59 -27.22
N ASP A 12 21.55 -1.85 -26.69
CA ASP A 12 22.81 -2.40 -26.15
C ASP A 12 22.72 -2.82 -24.68
N GLY A 13 21.59 -2.53 -24.03
CA GLY A 13 21.31 -2.76 -22.62
C GLY A 13 22.10 -1.88 -21.66
N LYS A 14 22.70 -0.78 -22.14
CA LYS A 14 23.56 0.11 -21.36
C LYS A 14 23.09 1.56 -21.33
N THR A 15 22.57 2.06 -22.44
CA THR A 15 22.14 3.45 -22.59
C THR A 15 20.69 3.51 -23.04
N LEU A 16 19.92 4.43 -22.46
CA LEU A 16 18.59 4.81 -22.95
C LEU A 16 18.72 6.15 -23.68
N ALA A 17 18.21 6.22 -24.90
CA ALA A 17 18.08 7.49 -25.60
C ALA A 17 17.02 8.38 -24.92
N PRO A 18 17.08 9.72 -25.06
CA PRO A 18 16.06 10.60 -24.53
C PRO A 18 14.66 10.23 -25.04
N GLY A 19 13.74 9.93 -24.11
CA GLY A 19 12.35 9.54 -24.43
C GLY A 19 12.15 8.03 -24.64
N GLU A 20 13.22 7.23 -24.65
CA GLU A 20 13.14 5.78 -24.72
C GLU A 20 12.77 5.17 -23.36
N VAL A 21 12.09 4.04 -23.39
CA VAL A 21 11.66 3.30 -22.20
C VAL A 21 12.01 1.82 -22.36
N VAL A 22 12.37 1.15 -21.27
CA VAL A 22 12.53 -0.32 -21.28
C VAL A 22 11.18 -0.95 -20.97
N GLU A 23 10.67 -1.71 -21.91
CA GLU A 23 9.36 -2.35 -21.80
C GLU A 23 9.36 -3.55 -20.81
N PRO A 24 8.18 -3.99 -20.33
CA PRO A 24 8.05 -5.12 -19.40
C PRO A 24 8.72 -6.41 -19.86
N ASP A 25 8.64 -6.73 -21.16
CA ASP A 25 9.24 -7.92 -21.78
C ASP A 25 10.70 -7.71 -22.24
N GLU A 26 11.30 -6.57 -21.89
CA GLU A 26 12.69 -6.25 -22.19
C GLU A 26 13.55 -6.24 -20.94
N ARG A 27 14.87 -6.14 -21.11
CA ARG A 27 15.83 -5.95 -20.02
C ARG A 27 17.04 -5.14 -20.48
N LEU A 28 17.70 -4.53 -19.49
CA LEU A 28 19.06 -4.04 -19.63
C LEU A 28 20.07 -5.20 -19.54
N THR A 29 21.35 -4.86 -19.62
CA THR A 29 22.44 -5.76 -19.21
C THR A 29 22.22 -6.24 -17.78
N TRP A 30 22.49 -7.51 -17.49
CA TRP A 30 22.20 -8.13 -16.18
C TRP A 30 22.71 -7.34 -14.96
N PRO A 31 23.94 -6.77 -14.97
CA PRO A 31 24.39 -5.93 -13.85
C PRO A 31 23.52 -4.68 -13.63
N ARG A 32 23.03 -4.06 -14.71
CA ARG A 32 22.13 -2.90 -14.62
C ARG A 32 20.73 -3.31 -14.19
N THR A 33 20.18 -4.39 -14.76
CA THR A 33 18.88 -4.94 -14.33
C THR A 33 18.90 -5.30 -12.85
N ALA A 34 19.97 -5.94 -12.38
CA ALA A 34 20.18 -6.21 -10.95
C ALA A 34 20.29 -4.90 -10.14
N GLY A 35 21.02 -3.90 -10.65
CA GLY A 35 21.09 -2.57 -10.02
C GLY A 35 19.72 -1.89 -9.87
N ILE A 36 18.87 -1.94 -10.90
CA ILE A 36 17.48 -1.43 -10.83
C ILE A 36 16.65 -2.26 -9.85
N GLY A 37 16.79 -3.59 -9.85
CA GLY A 37 16.15 -4.45 -8.85
C GLY A 37 16.53 -4.10 -7.42
N ALA A 38 17.80 -3.81 -7.16
CA ALA A 38 18.25 -3.32 -5.86
C ALA A 38 17.65 -1.96 -5.50
N GLN A 39 17.50 -1.03 -6.47
CA GLN A 39 16.82 0.24 -6.25
C GLN A 39 15.35 0.07 -5.85
N HIS A 40 14.64 -0.88 -6.46
CA HIS A 40 13.26 -1.21 -6.06
C HIS A 40 13.18 -1.68 -4.60
N VAL A 41 14.12 -2.53 -4.16
CA VAL A 41 14.19 -2.97 -2.74
C VAL A 41 14.54 -1.81 -1.80
N ILE A 42 15.41 -0.90 -2.23
CA ILE A 42 15.76 0.29 -1.44
C ILE A 42 14.56 1.24 -1.33
N ALA A 43 13.75 1.39 -2.39
CA ALA A 43 12.62 2.31 -2.40
C ALA A 43 11.48 1.90 -1.48
N MET A 44 11.10 0.61 -1.50
CA MET A 44 10.07 0.08 -0.61
C MET A 44 10.52 -0.04 0.85
N PHE A 45 11.84 0.04 1.11
CA PHE A 45 12.42 -0.23 2.41
C PHE A 45 11.77 0.60 3.52
N GLY A 46 11.54 1.87 3.24
CA GLY A 46 10.97 2.81 4.19
C GLY A 46 9.59 2.36 4.70
N SER A 47 8.75 1.77 3.85
CA SER A 47 7.38 1.38 4.17
C SER A 47 7.24 -0.10 4.56
N THR A 48 7.93 -1.01 3.87
CA THR A 48 7.80 -2.46 4.07
C THR A 48 8.17 -2.88 5.49
N PHE A 49 9.19 -2.27 6.09
CA PHE A 49 9.64 -2.60 7.44
C PHE A 49 8.85 -1.92 8.55
N LEU A 50 8.14 -0.82 8.26
CA LEU A 50 7.36 -0.15 9.29
C LEU A 50 6.22 -1.02 9.80
N VAL A 51 5.52 -1.75 8.91
CA VAL A 51 4.42 -2.64 9.32
C VAL A 51 4.85 -3.67 10.37
N PRO A 52 5.87 -4.52 10.12
CA PRO A 52 6.28 -5.52 11.11
C PRO A 52 6.75 -4.88 12.42
N ILE A 53 7.47 -3.76 12.37
CA ILE A 53 7.90 -3.04 13.60
C ILE A 53 6.69 -2.56 14.42
N LEU A 54 5.69 -1.98 13.75
CA LEU A 54 4.51 -1.41 14.41
C LEU A 54 3.57 -2.46 14.94
N THR A 55 3.55 -3.63 14.30
CA THR A 55 2.63 -4.72 14.62
C THR A 55 3.27 -5.83 15.47
N GLY A 56 4.60 -5.87 15.55
CA GLY A 56 5.36 -6.89 16.26
C GLY A 56 5.68 -8.15 15.44
N PHE A 57 5.34 -8.18 14.15
CA PHE A 57 5.79 -9.25 13.26
C PHE A 57 7.31 -9.20 13.03
N ASP A 58 7.92 -10.33 12.66
CA ASP A 58 9.34 -10.35 12.34
C ASP A 58 9.62 -9.63 11.01
N PRO A 59 10.53 -8.63 10.99
CA PRO A 59 10.96 -7.93 9.78
C PRO A 59 11.48 -8.86 8.68
N SER A 60 12.24 -9.88 9.04
CA SER A 60 12.88 -10.80 8.09
C SER A 60 11.84 -11.72 7.47
N THR A 61 10.91 -12.25 8.27
CA THR A 61 9.79 -13.06 7.81
C THR A 61 8.87 -12.26 6.89
N THR A 62 8.59 -11.01 7.25
CA THR A 62 7.82 -10.11 6.37
C THR A 62 8.53 -9.91 5.03
N LEU A 63 9.83 -9.61 5.04
CA LEU A 63 10.61 -9.43 3.81
C LEU A 63 10.63 -10.69 2.95
N PHE A 64 10.77 -11.87 3.56
CA PHE A 64 10.68 -13.16 2.87
C PHE A 64 9.35 -13.30 2.11
N PHE A 65 8.24 -12.98 2.76
CA PHE A 65 6.93 -13.05 2.12
C PHE A 65 6.72 -11.96 1.06
N THR A 66 7.33 -10.77 1.19
CA THR A 66 7.33 -9.78 0.10
C THR A 66 8.02 -10.30 -1.17
N ALA A 67 9.13 -11.03 -1.00
CA ALA A 67 9.84 -11.67 -2.10
C ALA A 67 9.01 -12.77 -2.75
N LEU A 68 8.39 -13.64 -1.93
CA LEU A 68 7.50 -14.70 -2.40
C LEU A 68 6.29 -14.13 -3.13
N SER A 69 5.60 -13.15 -2.55
CA SER A 69 4.44 -12.49 -3.13
C SER A 69 4.80 -11.82 -4.45
N THR A 70 5.95 -11.14 -4.54
CA THR A 70 6.42 -10.53 -5.79
C THR A 70 6.69 -11.58 -6.86
N ALA A 71 7.36 -12.70 -6.51
CA ALA A 71 7.60 -13.79 -7.45
C ALA A 71 6.29 -14.42 -7.94
N LEU A 72 5.34 -14.68 -7.04
CA LEU A 72 4.01 -15.20 -7.38
C LEU A 72 3.25 -14.23 -8.28
N PHE A 73 3.34 -12.92 -8.02
CA PHE A 73 2.71 -11.90 -8.85
C PHE A 73 3.25 -11.89 -10.26
N LEU A 74 4.56 -11.95 -10.44
CA LEU A 74 5.17 -12.01 -11.76
C LEU A 74 4.79 -13.30 -12.51
N LEU A 75 4.73 -14.43 -11.82
CA LEU A 75 4.33 -15.71 -12.41
C LEU A 75 2.85 -15.73 -12.83
N ILE A 76 1.94 -15.32 -11.95
CA ILE A 76 0.50 -15.32 -12.20
C ILE A 76 0.12 -14.34 -13.31
N ASN A 77 0.79 -13.19 -13.39
CA ASN A 77 0.61 -12.22 -14.47
C ASN A 77 1.50 -12.51 -15.70
N ALA A 78 2.07 -13.71 -15.81
CA ALA A 78 2.88 -14.15 -16.95
C ALA A 78 4.00 -13.18 -17.36
N ASN A 79 4.63 -12.49 -16.39
CA ASN A 79 5.65 -11.45 -16.57
C ASN A 79 5.22 -10.25 -17.44
N ALA A 80 3.92 -10.02 -17.62
CA ALA A 80 3.40 -8.90 -18.39
C ALA A 80 3.32 -7.61 -17.57
N LEU A 81 2.93 -7.73 -16.29
CA LEU A 81 2.66 -6.60 -15.40
C LEU A 81 3.82 -6.39 -14.40
N PRO A 82 4.59 -5.29 -14.50
CA PRO A 82 5.65 -4.97 -13.53
C PRO A 82 5.07 -4.45 -12.22
N SER A 83 5.28 -5.20 -11.14
CA SER A 83 4.90 -4.77 -9.80
C SER A 83 5.74 -5.46 -8.73
N TYR A 84 5.89 -4.78 -7.59
CA TYR A 84 6.47 -5.32 -6.37
C TYR A 84 5.42 -5.33 -5.28
N LEU A 85 5.37 -6.41 -4.49
CA LEU A 85 4.44 -6.56 -3.39
C LEU A 85 5.16 -6.36 -2.06
N GLY A 86 4.80 -5.31 -1.33
CA GLY A 86 5.32 -5.02 0.00
C GLY A 86 4.23 -5.11 1.08
N SER A 87 4.56 -4.77 2.32
CA SER A 87 3.62 -4.80 3.45
C SER A 87 2.48 -3.79 3.29
N SER A 88 1.22 -4.24 3.42
CA SER A 88 0.06 -3.35 3.36
C SER A 88 -0.23 -2.69 4.70
N PHE A 89 -0.39 -1.37 4.68
CA PHE A 89 -0.77 -0.58 5.84
C PHE A 89 -2.21 -0.83 6.30
N GLY A 90 -3.06 -1.37 5.42
CA GLY A 90 -4.43 -1.77 5.77
C GLY A 90 -4.49 -2.79 6.91
N PHE A 91 -3.42 -3.57 7.12
CA PHE A 91 -3.37 -4.56 8.19
C PHE A 91 -2.88 -4.01 9.54
N ILE A 92 -2.32 -2.79 9.62
CA ILE A 92 -1.75 -2.28 10.88
C ILE A 92 -2.82 -2.23 11.98
N ALA A 93 -3.92 -1.55 11.71
CA ALA A 93 -4.98 -1.35 12.69
C ALA A 93 -5.64 -2.66 13.17
N PRO A 94 -6.08 -3.60 12.30
CA PRO A 94 -6.67 -4.85 12.78
C PRO A 94 -5.66 -5.73 13.54
N VAL A 95 -4.38 -5.74 13.15
CA VAL A 95 -3.33 -6.46 13.91
C VAL A 95 -3.10 -5.81 15.28
N MET A 96 -3.05 -4.49 15.36
CA MET A 96 -2.95 -3.76 16.62
C MET A 96 -4.16 -4.03 17.53
N ALA A 97 -5.37 -4.13 16.98
CA ALA A 97 -6.57 -4.46 17.73
C ALA A 97 -6.52 -5.88 18.33
N VAL A 98 -6.08 -6.88 17.56
CA VAL A 98 -5.86 -8.26 18.06
C VAL A 98 -4.79 -8.30 19.15
N THR A 99 -3.73 -7.51 18.99
CA THR A 99 -2.63 -7.41 19.96
C THR A 99 -3.11 -6.76 21.26
N ALA A 100 -3.89 -5.67 21.17
CA ALA A 100 -4.51 -5.01 22.32
C ALA A 100 -5.52 -5.90 23.05
N ALA A 101 -6.18 -6.82 22.33
CA ALA A 101 -7.05 -7.84 22.91
C ALA A 101 -6.28 -9.05 23.49
N HIS A 102 -4.94 -9.02 23.52
CA HIS A 102 -4.06 -10.07 24.05
C HIS A 102 -4.26 -11.45 23.40
N LYS A 103 -4.69 -11.51 22.13
CA LYS A 103 -4.92 -12.76 21.39
C LYS A 103 -3.67 -13.30 20.69
N GLY A 104 -2.64 -12.47 20.53
CA GLY A 104 -1.35 -12.85 19.94
C GLY A 104 -1.29 -12.77 18.40
N LEU A 105 -0.07 -12.81 17.87
CA LEU A 105 0.21 -12.63 16.44
C LEU A 105 -0.27 -13.80 15.57
N ALA A 106 -0.32 -15.02 16.11
CA ALA A 106 -0.85 -16.18 15.38
C ALA A 106 -2.34 -15.98 15.00
N VAL A 107 -3.13 -15.36 15.89
CA VAL A 107 -4.53 -15.02 15.60
C VAL A 107 -4.62 -13.90 14.56
N ALA A 108 -3.75 -12.88 14.63
CA ALA A 108 -3.68 -11.84 13.62
C ALA A 108 -3.30 -12.41 12.24
N SER A 109 -2.39 -13.39 12.21
CA SER A 109 -1.94 -14.09 11.00
C SER A 109 -3.08 -14.87 10.36
N PHE A 110 -3.98 -15.45 11.15
CA PHE A 110 -5.21 -16.05 10.63
C PHE A 110 -6.11 -15.03 9.93
N GLY A 111 -6.29 -13.83 10.52
CA GLY A 111 -7.03 -12.73 9.89
C GLY A 111 -6.41 -12.29 8.55
N ILE A 112 -5.09 -12.16 8.49
CA ILE A 112 -4.34 -11.87 7.24
C ILE A 112 -4.57 -12.97 6.21
N MET A 113 -4.40 -14.24 6.61
CA MET A 113 -4.54 -15.40 5.73
C MET A 113 -5.94 -15.45 5.10
N VAL A 114 -7.01 -15.31 5.89
CA VAL A 114 -8.39 -15.35 5.40
C VAL A 114 -8.69 -14.14 4.50
N THR A 115 -8.14 -12.97 4.82
CA THR A 115 -8.27 -11.78 3.96
C THR A 115 -7.57 -11.97 2.62
N GLY A 116 -6.38 -12.59 2.61
CA GLY A 116 -5.68 -12.96 1.39
C GLY A 116 -6.48 -13.97 0.55
N ALA A 117 -7.06 -14.99 1.18
CA ALA A 117 -7.95 -15.93 0.49
C ALA A 117 -9.18 -15.24 -0.11
N LEU A 118 -9.79 -14.30 0.62
CA LEU A 118 -10.91 -13.51 0.10
C LEU A 118 -10.48 -12.64 -1.09
N LEU A 119 -9.34 -11.95 -0.99
CA LEU A 119 -8.81 -11.13 -2.08
C LEU A 119 -8.48 -11.99 -3.31
N ALA A 120 -7.93 -13.19 -3.11
CA ALA A 120 -7.65 -14.13 -4.19
C ALA A 120 -8.93 -14.56 -4.89
N LEU A 121 -9.98 -14.84 -4.12
CA LEU A 121 -11.31 -15.17 -4.64
C LEU A 121 -11.93 -14.00 -5.42
N ILE A 122 -11.83 -12.77 -4.90
CA ILE A 122 -12.28 -11.56 -5.61
C ILE A 122 -11.53 -11.42 -6.93
N GLY A 123 -10.20 -11.58 -6.94
CA GLY A 123 -9.39 -11.54 -8.15
C GLY A 123 -9.79 -12.60 -9.17
N LEU A 124 -10.07 -13.82 -8.73
CA LEU A 124 -10.60 -14.88 -9.59
C LEU A 124 -11.95 -14.51 -10.21
N ILE A 125 -12.87 -13.94 -9.42
CA ILE A 125 -14.17 -13.47 -9.92
C ILE A 125 -13.97 -12.36 -10.95
N VAL A 126 -13.11 -11.38 -10.67
CA VAL A 126 -12.81 -10.27 -11.59
C VAL A 126 -12.16 -10.76 -12.88
N HIS A 127 -11.32 -11.79 -12.82
CA HIS A 127 -10.69 -12.37 -14.01
C HIS A 127 -11.72 -12.90 -15.01
N PHE A 128 -12.83 -13.47 -14.54
CA PHE A 128 -13.89 -13.99 -15.41
C PHE A 128 -15.04 -12.99 -15.67
N ALA A 129 -15.40 -12.17 -14.69
CA ALA A 129 -16.56 -11.28 -14.76
C ALA A 129 -16.22 -9.82 -15.12
N GLY A 130 -14.94 -9.46 -15.16
CA GLY A 130 -14.46 -8.09 -15.29
C GLY A 130 -14.57 -7.27 -14.00
N ALA A 131 -13.99 -6.06 -13.99
CA ALA A 131 -13.93 -5.20 -12.81
C ALA A 131 -15.11 -4.24 -12.64
N LYS A 132 -15.98 -4.09 -13.66
CA LYS A 132 -17.03 -3.05 -13.68
C LYS A 132 -18.00 -3.11 -12.49
N TRP A 133 -18.27 -4.30 -11.95
CA TRP A 133 -19.14 -4.43 -10.79
C TRP A 133 -18.51 -3.84 -9.51
N ILE A 134 -17.19 -3.81 -9.42
CA ILE A 134 -16.46 -3.17 -8.32
C ILE A 134 -16.71 -1.68 -8.35
N ASP A 135 -16.65 -1.04 -9.52
CA ASP A 135 -16.90 0.40 -9.67
C ASP A 135 -18.33 0.79 -9.26
N ILE A 136 -19.29 -0.14 -9.43
CA ILE A 136 -20.69 0.05 -9.04
C ILE A 136 -20.86 -0.02 -7.51
N ILE A 137 -20.21 -1.00 -6.85
CA ILE A 137 -20.29 -1.21 -5.40
C ILE A 137 -19.39 -0.24 -4.65
N MET A 138 -18.28 0.16 -5.25
CA MET A 138 -17.25 0.99 -4.63
C MET A 138 -16.92 2.16 -5.56
N PRO A 139 -17.86 3.08 -5.79
CA PRO A 139 -17.57 4.31 -6.54
C PRO A 139 -16.53 5.16 -5.80
N PRO A 140 -15.79 6.06 -6.49
CA PRO A 140 -14.80 6.97 -5.92
C PRO A 140 -15.16 7.64 -4.57
N THR A 141 -16.43 8.02 -4.34
CA THR A 141 -16.89 8.51 -3.03
C THR A 141 -16.62 7.49 -1.93
N VAL A 142 -16.97 6.23 -2.15
CA VAL A 142 -16.81 5.11 -1.22
C VAL A 142 -15.34 4.72 -1.10
N THR A 143 -14.63 4.49 -2.20
CA THR A 143 -13.21 4.07 -2.17
C THR A 143 -12.34 5.12 -1.48
N GLY A 144 -12.50 6.40 -1.84
CA GLY A 144 -11.75 7.49 -1.23
C GLY A 144 -12.03 7.61 0.27
N ALA A 145 -13.27 7.40 0.72
CA ALA A 145 -13.63 7.42 2.14
C ALA A 145 -12.95 6.28 2.91
N ILE A 146 -12.99 5.05 2.39
CA ILE A 146 -12.40 3.87 3.04
C ILE A 146 -10.87 4.00 3.10
N VAL A 147 -10.23 4.46 2.02
CA VAL A 147 -8.77 4.69 2.01
C VAL A 147 -8.37 5.79 3.00
N ALA A 148 -9.13 6.90 3.03
CA ALA A 148 -8.85 8.02 3.92
C ALA A 148 -8.92 7.62 5.39
N ILE A 149 -9.96 6.87 5.81
CA ILE A 149 -10.09 6.46 7.21
C ILE A 149 -9.00 5.52 7.67
N ILE A 150 -8.41 4.68 6.81
CA ILE A 150 -7.30 3.81 7.21
C ILE A 150 -6.09 4.63 7.61
N GLY A 151 -5.71 5.60 6.77
CA GLY A 151 -4.60 6.49 7.07
C GLY A 151 -4.86 7.27 8.35
N PHE A 152 -6.01 7.94 8.46
CA PHE A 152 -6.28 8.81 9.59
C PHE A 152 -6.64 8.09 10.90
N ASN A 153 -7.17 6.85 10.85
CA ASN A 153 -7.41 6.01 12.04
C ASN A 153 -6.10 5.67 12.77
N LEU A 154 -4.97 5.68 12.07
CA LEU A 154 -3.66 5.43 12.65
C LEU A 154 -3.02 6.66 13.33
N ALA A 155 -3.65 7.84 13.24
CA ALA A 155 -3.14 9.08 13.84
C ALA A 155 -2.88 9.00 15.36
N PRO A 156 -3.71 8.34 16.19
CA PRO A 156 -3.42 8.15 17.62
C PRO A 156 -2.13 7.35 17.86
N SER A 157 -1.84 6.36 17.01
CA SER A 157 -0.62 5.56 17.08
C SER A 157 0.62 6.39 16.75
N ALA A 158 0.55 7.22 15.70
CA ALA A 158 1.62 8.17 15.38
C ALA A 158 1.89 9.12 16.56
N TRP A 159 0.85 9.69 17.18
CA TRP A 159 1.02 10.58 18.33
C TRP A 159 1.61 9.88 19.56
N LYS A 160 1.20 8.63 19.84
CA LYS A 160 1.76 7.82 20.92
C LYS A 160 3.27 7.67 20.76
N ASN A 161 3.74 7.31 19.57
CA ASN A 161 5.15 7.15 19.26
C ASN A 161 5.90 8.50 19.26
N PHE A 162 5.28 9.55 18.72
CA PHE A 162 5.86 10.89 18.69
C PHE A 162 6.17 11.40 20.11
N LYS A 163 5.24 11.22 21.05
CA LYS A 163 5.43 11.61 22.45
C LYS A 163 6.52 10.84 23.18
N ALA A 164 6.89 9.64 22.72
CA ALA A 164 7.91 8.82 23.38
C ALA A 164 9.31 9.46 23.33
N ALA A 165 9.64 10.13 22.21
CA ALA A 165 10.85 10.94 22.09
C ALA A 165 10.61 12.10 21.10
N PRO A 166 9.97 13.21 21.55
CA PRO A 166 9.48 14.27 20.67
C PRO A 166 10.55 14.94 19.83
N VAL A 167 11.76 15.12 20.38
CA VAL A 167 12.87 15.75 19.66
C VAL A 167 13.33 14.84 18.51
N THR A 168 13.55 13.55 18.77
CA THR A 168 13.90 12.56 17.74
C THR A 168 12.80 12.46 16.68
N ALA A 169 11.53 12.47 17.09
CA ALA A 169 10.39 12.44 16.19
C ALA A 169 10.34 13.68 15.29
N LEU A 170 10.56 14.87 15.85
CA LEU A 170 10.61 16.11 15.09
C LEU A 170 11.78 16.12 14.11
N VAL A 171 12.99 15.69 14.53
CA VAL A 171 14.15 15.58 13.63
C VAL A 171 13.86 14.63 12.48
N THR A 172 13.27 13.47 12.77
CA THR A 172 12.91 12.48 11.75
C THR A 172 11.88 13.05 10.78
N LEU A 173 10.80 13.66 11.28
CA LEU A 173 9.74 14.25 10.46
C LEU A 173 10.29 15.37 9.57
N LEU A 174 11.09 16.29 10.13
CA LEU A 174 11.74 17.37 9.37
C LEU A 174 12.68 16.80 8.31
N ALA A 175 13.48 15.78 8.64
CA ALA A 175 14.37 15.14 7.68
C ALA A 175 13.59 14.54 6.49
N VAL A 176 12.51 13.79 6.75
CA VAL A 176 11.68 13.22 5.67
C VAL A 176 11.11 14.34 4.80
N MET A 177 10.54 15.39 5.39
CA MET A 177 9.94 16.51 4.64
C MET A 177 10.98 17.29 3.83
N LEU A 178 12.13 17.61 4.44
CA LEU A 178 13.20 18.34 3.76
C LEU A 178 13.78 17.52 2.61
N ILE A 179 14.00 16.21 2.79
CA ILE A 179 14.54 15.37 1.73
C ILE A 179 13.56 15.27 0.55
N ALA A 180 12.25 15.21 0.83
CA ALA A 180 11.21 15.18 -0.19
C ALA A 180 11.21 16.41 -1.11
N VAL A 181 11.57 17.59 -0.56
CA VAL A 181 11.50 18.87 -1.28
C VAL A 181 12.85 19.30 -1.84
N LEU A 182 13.94 19.04 -1.13
CA LEU A 182 15.29 19.48 -1.51
C LEU A 182 15.90 18.61 -2.61
N PHE A 183 15.56 17.32 -2.68
CA PHE A 183 16.13 16.39 -3.66
C PHE A 183 15.11 16.00 -4.74
N ARG A 184 15.60 15.78 -5.96
CA ARG A 184 14.81 15.32 -7.11
C ARG A 184 15.16 13.87 -7.47
N GLY A 185 14.36 13.26 -8.33
CA GLY A 185 14.61 11.91 -8.85
C GLY A 185 14.53 10.85 -7.75
N LEU A 186 15.46 9.88 -7.77
CA LEU A 186 15.45 8.75 -6.82
C LEU A 186 15.60 9.23 -5.37
N LEU A 187 16.51 10.17 -5.08
CA LEU A 187 16.75 10.64 -3.70
C LEU A 187 15.51 11.28 -3.06
N GLY A 188 14.74 12.06 -3.82
CA GLY A 188 13.47 12.63 -3.33
C GLY A 188 12.40 11.56 -3.07
N ARG A 189 12.39 10.46 -3.84
CA ARG A 189 11.49 9.31 -3.62
C ARG A 189 11.91 8.42 -2.45
N LEU A 190 13.20 8.43 -2.10
CA LEU A 190 13.74 7.74 -0.91
C LEU A 190 13.63 8.58 0.36
N ASN A 191 12.81 9.64 0.37
CA ASN A 191 12.63 10.55 1.50
C ASN A 191 12.32 9.84 2.83
N ILE A 192 11.44 8.85 2.83
CA ILE A 192 11.07 8.07 4.02
C ILE A 192 12.29 7.31 4.54
N LEU A 193 12.95 6.52 3.67
CA LEU A 193 14.16 5.76 4.02
C LEU A 193 15.25 6.68 4.59
N LEU A 194 15.61 7.72 3.85
CA LEU A 194 16.71 8.60 4.22
C LEU A 194 16.37 9.41 5.48
N GLY A 195 15.12 9.85 5.64
CA GLY A 195 14.67 10.54 6.85
C GLY A 195 14.69 9.63 8.08
N VAL A 196 14.31 8.35 7.95
CA VAL A 196 14.46 7.34 9.00
C VAL A 196 15.94 7.13 9.35
N ILE A 197 16.84 7.07 8.37
CA ILE A 197 18.28 6.98 8.62
C ILE A 197 18.77 8.19 9.44
N VAL A 198 18.41 9.41 9.04
CA VAL A 198 18.78 10.63 9.78
C VAL A 198 18.23 10.60 11.20
N GLY A 199 16.95 10.24 11.36
CA GLY A 199 16.30 10.09 12.66
C GLY A 199 16.98 9.04 13.54
N TYR A 200 17.35 7.91 12.95
CA TYR A 200 18.04 6.82 13.64
C TYR A 200 19.46 7.21 14.08
N VAL A 201 20.24 7.86 13.22
CA VAL A 201 21.56 8.41 13.59
C VAL A 201 21.43 9.42 14.74
N PHE A 202 20.42 10.29 14.69
CA PHE A 202 20.13 11.21 15.78
C PHE A 202 19.77 10.47 17.06
N ALA A 203 18.89 9.46 17.01
CA ALA A 203 18.56 8.61 18.15
C ALA A 203 19.79 7.91 18.77
N VAL A 204 20.73 7.44 17.95
CA VAL A 204 22.00 6.86 18.43
C VAL A 204 22.79 7.90 19.21
N SER A 205 22.88 9.14 18.72
CA SER A 205 23.57 10.23 19.44
C SER A 205 22.91 10.59 20.77
N GLN A 206 21.62 10.29 20.92
CA GLN A 206 20.83 10.48 22.15
C GLN A 206 20.86 9.26 23.08
N GLY A 207 21.58 8.18 22.73
CA GLY A 207 21.62 6.95 23.53
C GLY A 207 20.30 6.18 23.56
N GLN A 208 19.41 6.38 22.58
CA GLN A 208 18.07 5.76 22.52
C GLN A 208 18.07 4.34 21.92
N VAL A 209 19.24 3.81 21.54
CA VAL A 209 19.36 2.58 20.76
C VAL A 209 20.23 1.57 21.50
N ASP A 210 19.68 0.37 21.76
CA ASP A 210 20.43 -0.77 22.29
C ASP A 210 20.83 -1.73 21.16
N PHE A 211 22.14 -1.87 20.96
CA PHE A 211 22.72 -2.72 19.92
C PHE A 211 22.97 -4.17 20.37
N THR A 212 22.59 -4.55 21.59
CA THR A 212 22.86 -5.89 22.14
C THR A 212 22.28 -7.00 21.25
N ALA A 213 21.01 -6.87 20.84
CA ALA A 213 20.37 -7.82 19.94
C ALA A 213 21.06 -7.91 18.57
N VAL A 214 21.53 -6.78 18.03
CA VAL A 214 22.27 -6.72 16.74
C VAL A 214 23.60 -7.47 16.82
N LYS A 215 24.31 -7.34 17.96
CA LYS A 215 25.58 -8.05 18.18
C LYS A 215 25.36 -9.57 18.24
N GLN A 216 24.29 -10.02 18.87
CA GLN A 216 23.96 -11.45 19.03
C GLN A 216 23.38 -12.09 17.77
N ALA A 217 22.74 -11.30 16.90
CA ALA A 217 22.12 -11.82 15.69
C ALA A 217 23.15 -12.39 14.69
N ALA A 218 22.81 -13.54 14.08
CA ALA A 218 23.62 -14.16 13.04
C ALA A 218 23.55 -13.37 11.73
N TRP A 219 24.63 -13.44 10.93
CA TRP A 219 24.65 -12.88 9.57
C TRP A 219 23.82 -13.70 8.59
N PHE A 220 23.70 -15.01 8.81
CA PHE A 220 22.90 -15.92 8.00
C PHE A 220 22.00 -16.75 8.90
N GLY A 221 20.72 -16.83 8.54
CA GLY A 221 19.73 -17.62 9.26
C GLY A 221 18.37 -17.54 8.59
N LEU A 222 17.54 -18.56 8.81
CA LEU A 222 16.16 -18.54 8.29
C LEU A 222 15.29 -17.55 9.09
N PRO A 223 14.28 -16.93 8.44
CA PRO A 223 13.26 -16.18 9.14
C PRO A 223 12.51 -17.03 10.18
N GLN A 224 11.92 -16.36 11.17
CA GLN A 224 11.10 -17.01 12.19
C GLN A 224 9.66 -17.14 11.68
N PHE A 225 9.28 -18.35 11.31
CA PHE A 225 7.92 -18.64 10.85
C PHE A 225 7.05 -19.12 12.00
N HIS A 226 5.78 -18.71 11.99
CA HIS A 226 4.74 -19.27 12.85
C HIS A 226 3.46 -19.51 12.07
N LEU A 227 2.70 -20.52 12.47
CA LEU A 227 1.43 -20.85 11.84
C LEU A 227 0.28 -20.00 12.41
N PRO A 228 -0.75 -19.72 11.61
CA PRO A 228 -1.93 -18.99 12.06
C PRO A 228 -2.75 -19.82 13.06
N GLN A 229 -3.36 -19.14 14.03
CA GLN A 229 -4.30 -19.73 14.96
C GLN A 229 -5.71 -19.26 14.63
N ALA A 230 -6.62 -20.20 14.35
CA ALA A 230 -7.97 -19.87 13.95
C ALA A 230 -8.77 -19.22 15.09
N ASP A 231 -9.31 -18.04 14.81
CA ASP A 231 -10.31 -17.36 15.65
C ASP A 231 -11.23 -16.55 14.73
N LEU A 232 -12.49 -16.99 14.58
CA LEU A 232 -13.43 -16.34 13.68
C LEU A 232 -13.86 -14.95 14.16
N SER A 233 -13.71 -14.66 15.46
CA SER A 233 -14.14 -13.37 16.03
C SER A 233 -13.30 -12.19 15.57
N VAL A 234 -12.11 -12.42 14.98
CA VAL A 234 -11.27 -11.33 14.45
C VAL A 234 -11.58 -11.00 13.00
N LEU A 235 -12.29 -11.88 12.26
CA LEU A 235 -12.51 -11.71 10.82
C LEU A 235 -13.25 -10.41 10.50
N ALA A 236 -14.16 -9.97 11.35
CA ALA A 236 -14.89 -8.71 11.18
C ALA A 236 -13.96 -7.49 11.07
N MET A 237 -12.78 -7.52 11.72
CA MET A 237 -11.79 -6.44 11.65
C MET A 237 -10.89 -6.53 10.41
N PHE A 238 -10.68 -7.74 9.88
CA PHE A 238 -9.72 -8.00 8.81
C PHE A 238 -10.35 -7.99 7.41
N LEU A 239 -11.54 -8.59 7.24
CA LEU A 239 -12.17 -8.72 5.92
C LEU A 239 -12.38 -7.39 5.18
N PRO A 240 -12.74 -6.26 5.85
CA PRO A 240 -12.86 -4.97 5.18
C PRO A 240 -11.57 -4.49 4.50
N VAL A 241 -10.40 -4.95 4.95
CA VAL A 241 -9.10 -4.62 4.31
C VAL A 241 -9.07 -5.09 2.86
N SER A 242 -9.74 -6.20 2.52
CA SER A 242 -9.81 -6.68 1.13
C SER A 242 -10.42 -5.66 0.17
N LEU A 243 -11.39 -4.87 0.62
CA LEU A 243 -12.04 -3.83 -0.19
C LEU A 243 -11.06 -2.73 -0.59
N VAL A 244 -10.13 -2.42 0.32
CA VAL A 244 -9.10 -1.40 0.12
C VAL A 244 -8.04 -1.91 -0.82
N LEU A 245 -7.58 -3.14 -0.58
CA LEU A 245 -6.61 -3.80 -1.45
C LEU A 245 -7.14 -3.90 -2.87
N VAL A 246 -8.44 -4.15 -3.05
CA VAL A 246 -9.08 -4.12 -4.37
C VAL A 246 -8.94 -2.75 -5.03
N ALA A 247 -9.37 -1.68 -4.35
CA ALA A 247 -9.32 -0.32 -4.92
C ALA A 247 -7.88 0.14 -5.18
N GLU A 248 -6.97 -0.11 -4.25
CA GLU A 248 -5.54 0.23 -4.33
C GLU A 248 -4.87 -0.48 -5.50
N ASN A 249 -5.06 -1.80 -5.61
CA ASN A 249 -4.40 -2.61 -6.64
C ASN A 249 -4.95 -2.28 -8.03
N ILE A 250 -6.26 -2.05 -8.19
CA ILE A 250 -6.83 -1.52 -9.45
C ILE A 250 -6.18 -0.18 -9.82
N GLY A 251 -6.09 0.75 -8.87
CA GLY A 251 -5.46 2.05 -9.09
C GLY A 251 -3.98 1.95 -9.48
N HIS A 252 -3.25 1.01 -8.87
CA HIS A 252 -1.85 0.72 -9.22
C HIS A 252 -1.71 0.12 -10.61
N VAL A 253 -2.55 -0.86 -10.98
CA VAL A 253 -2.58 -1.41 -12.35
C VAL A 253 -2.84 -0.31 -13.36
N LYS A 254 -3.86 0.53 -13.15
CA LYS A 254 -4.18 1.66 -14.03
C LYS A 254 -3.03 2.67 -14.12
N SER A 255 -2.34 2.94 -13.02
CA SER A 255 -1.15 3.79 -13.02
C SER A 255 -0.04 3.20 -13.88
N VAL A 256 0.21 1.88 -13.78
CA VAL A 256 1.19 1.19 -14.64
C VAL A 256 0.75 1.23 -16.11
N SER A 257 -0.54 1.07 -16.41
CA SER A 257 -1.07 1.20 -17.78
C SER A 257 -0.75 2.56 -18.38
N LEU A 258 -1.03 3.64 -17.65
CA LEU A 258 -0.76 5.02 -18.10
C LEU A 258 0.73 5.28 -18.34
N MET A 259 1.61 4.67 -17.54
CA MET A 259 3.05 4.92 -17.60
C MET A 259 3.75 4.12 -18.69
N THR A 260 3.27 2.91 -18.96
CA THR A 260 3.80 2.01 -20.00
C THR A 260 3.10 2.18 -21.34
N GLY A 261 1.92 2.82 -21.38
CA GLY A 261 1.11 2.91 -22.59
C GLY A 261 0.44 1.59 -23.00
N ARG A 262 0.50 0.55 -22.15
CA ARG A 262 -0.14 -0.76 -22.38
C ARG A 262 -1.46 -0.84 -21.61
N ASP A 263 -2.43 -1.53 -22.18
CA ASP A 263 -3.67 -1.86 -21.48
C ASP A 263 -3.47 -3.13 -20.63
N TYR A 264 -3.77 -3.02 -19.32
CA TYR A 264 -3.68 -4.11 -18.35
C TYR A 264 -5.04 -4.44 -17.72
N ASP A 265 -6.14 -4.04 -18.33
CA ASP A 265 -7.48 -4.26 -17.77
C ASP A 265 -7.81 -5.75 -17.60
N GLU A 266 -7.36 -6.60 -18.53
CA GLU A 266 -7.47 -8.06 -18.43
C GLU A 266 -6.63 -8.64 -17.29
N HIS A 267 -5.58 -7.93 -16.87
CA HIS A 267 -4.68 -8.32 -15.79
C HIS A 267 -5.15 -7.85 -14.40
N ILE A 268 -6.22 -7.05 -14.29
CA ILE A 268 -6.74 -6.61 -12.99
C ILE A 268 -7.11 -7.83 -12.13
N GLY A 269 -7.83 -8.81 -12.69
CA GLY A 269 -8.22 -10.01 -11.96
C GLY A 269 -7.01 -10.84 -11.50
N THR A 270 -6.02 -11.02 -12.37
CA THR A 270 -4.80 -11.78 -12.05
C THR A 270 -3.89 -11.03 -11.07
N ALA A 271 -3.86 -9.69 -11.10
CA ALA A 271 -3.14 -8.86 -10.16
C ALA A 271 -3.74 -8.94 -8.74
N LEU A 272 -5.07 -8.85 -8.63
CA LEU A 272 -5.79 -9.05 -7.36
C LEU A 272 -5.60 -10.48 -6.85
N MET A 273 -5.70 -11.47 -7.73
CA MET A 273 -5.53 -12.87 -7.36
C MET A 273 -4.13 -13.14 -6.82
N ALA A 274 -3.10 -12.62 -7.50
CA ALA A 274 -1.71 -12.75 -7.07
C ALA A 274 -1.44 -12.09 -5.71
N ASP A 275 -1.97 -10.89 -5.50
CA ASP A 275 -1.83 -10.19 -4.23
C ASP A 275 -2.54 -10.90 -3.08
N GLY A 276 -3.74 -11.42 -3.35
CA GLY A 276 -4.47 -12.26 -2.40
C GLY A 276 -3.71 -13.54 -2.03
N ILE A 277 -3.14 -14.24 -3.02
CA ILE A 277 -2.34 -15.45 -2.77
C ILE A 277 -1.05 -15.11 -2.00
N GLY A 278 -0.38 -14.00 -2.34
CA GLY A 278 0.78 -13.51 -1.60
C GLY A 278 0.45 -13.21 -0.14
N THR A 279 -0.65 -12.48 0.09
CA THR A 279 -1.17 -12.18 1.43
C THR A 279 -1.57 -13.44 2.19
N PHE A 280 -2.17 -14.42 1.51
CA PHE A 280 -2.51 -15.72 2.10
C PHE A 280 -1.27 -16.42 2.65
N PHE A 281 -0.20 -16.53 1.85
CA PHE A 281 1.05 -17.16 2.28
C PHE A 281 1.75 -16.35 3.37
N ALA A 282 1.70 -15.03 3.32
CA ALA A 282 2.21 -14.18 4.40
C ALA A 282 1.48 -14.48 5.72
N GLY A 283 0.15 -14.50 5.73
CA GLY A 283 -0.63 -14.89 6.90
C GLY A 283 -0.40 -16.33 7.34
N LEU A 284 -0.11 -17.25 6.42
CA LEU A 284 0.17 -18.65 6.75
C LEU A 284 1.52 -18.85 7.45
N GLY A 285 2.54 -18.06 7.10
CA GLY A 285 3.88 -18.20 7.67
C GLY A 285 4.30 -17.11 8.65
N GLY A 286 3.40 -16.20 9.02
CA GLY A 286 3.69 -15.16 10.01
C GLY A 286 4.39 -13.92 9.46
N GLY A 287 4.19 -13.62 8.18
CA GLY A 287 4.53 -12.33 7.57
C GLY A 287 3.36 -11.34 7.65
N SER A 288 3.67 -10.06 7.37
CA SER A 288 2.65 -9.03 7.20
C SER A 288 1.88 -9.21 5.88
N GLY A 289 0.59 -8.91 5.85
CA GLY A 289 -0.21 -8.95 4.61
C GLY A 289 0.35 -8.00 3.56
N THR A 290 0.19 -8.33 2.27
CA THR A 290 0.85 -7.62 1.18
C THR A 290 -0.09 -6.73 0.37
N THR A 291 0.49 -5.82 -0.41
CA THR A 291 -0.16 -5.05 -1.48
C THR A 291 0.88 -4.61 -2.50
N THR A 292 0.45 -4.18 -3.68
CA THR A 292 1.31 -3.57 -4.70
C THR A 292 1.81 -2.20 -4.25
N TYR A 293 3.07 -1.85 -4.53
CA TYR A 293 3.70 -0.64 -3.96
C TYR A 293 3.78 0.55 -4.90
N ALA A 294 3.15 1.66 -4.50
CA ALA A 294 3.19 2.95 -5.18
C ALA A 294 4.61 3.54 -5.26
N GLU A 295 5.46 3.28 -4.26
CA GLU A 295 6.86 3.73 -4.24
C GLU A 295 7.65 3.10 -5.39
N ASN A 296 7.42 1.83 -5.68
CA ASN A 296 8.07 1.11 -6.77
C ASN A 296 7.57 1.57 -8.13
N ILE A 297 6.27 1.90 -8.23
CA ILE A 297 5.69 2.60 -9.40
C ILE A 297 6.42 3.94 -9.60
N GLY A 298 6.66 4.69 -8.53
CA GLY A 298 7.46 5.91 -8.56
C GLY A 298 8.89 5.71 -9.06
N VAL A 299 9.57 4.62 -8.66
CA VAL A 299 10.91 4.30 -9.15
C VAL A 299 10.91 4.08 -10.66
N MET A 300 10.03 3.21 -11.18
CA MET A 300 9.97 2.96 -12.62
C MET A 300 9.55 4.21 -13.41
N ALA A 301 8.72 5.09 -12.82
CA ALA A 301 8.39 6.41 -13.39
C ALA A 301 9.65 7.25 -13.68
N ALA A 302 10.60 7.21 -12.74
CA ALA A 302 11.81 8.03 -12.77
C ALA A 302 12.91 7.39 -13.61
N THR A 303 13.05 6.07 -13.55
CA THR A 303 14.11 5.35 -14.28
C THR A 303 13.71 5.07 -15.73
N LYS A 304 12.42 5.11 -16.06
CA LYS A 304 11.88 4.68 -17.37
C LYS A 304 12.22 3.22 -17.69
N VAL A 305 12.39 2.40 -16.66
CA VAL A 305 12.63 0.96 -16.76
C VAL A 305 11.43 0.23 -16.19
N TYR A 306 10.58 -0.33 -17.07
CA TYR A 306 9.38 -1.08 -16.71
C TYR A 306 9.58 -2.61 -16.77
N SER A 307 10.82 -3.06 -17.00
CA SER A 307 11.21 -4.46 -17.12
C SER A 307 10.77 -5.32 -15.94
N THR A 308 10.04 -6.41 -16.19
CA THR A 308 9.71 -7.40 -15.14
C THR A 308 10.93 -8.19 -14.66
N ALA A 309 12.03 -8.23 -15.43
CA ALA A 309 13.30 -8.81 -15.01
C ALA A 309 13.90 -8.08 -13.80
N ALA A 310 13.72 -6.75 -13.72
CA ALA A 310 14.19 -5.97 -12.57
C ALA A 310 13.44 -6.35 -11.29
N TYR A 311 12.15 -6.68 -11.39
CA TYR A 311 11.33 -7.12 -10.25
C TYR A 311 11.69 -8.55 -9.79
N TRP A 312 12.10 -9.43 -10.69
CA TRP A 312 12.72 -10.72 -10.31
C TRP A 312 14.02 -10.52 -9.54
N CYS A 313 14.89 -9.59 -9.99
CA CYS A 313 16.07 -9.23 -9.22
C CYS A 313 15.70 -8.64 -7.86
N ALA A 314 14.69 -7.77 -7.78
CA ALA A 314 14.21 -7.20 -6.53
C ALA A 314 13.71 -8.28 -5.56
N ALA A 315 12.89 -9.22 -6.03
CA ALA A 315 12.42 -10.37 -5.25
C ALA A 315 13.60 -11.22 -4.74
N LEU A 316 14.60 -11.47 -5.59
CA LEU A 316 15.82 -12.18 -5.18
C LEU A 316 16.60 -11.42 -4.10
N PHE A 317 16.78 -10.10 -4.24
CA PHE A 317 17.45 -9.29 -3.21
C PHE A 317 16.70 -9.28 -1.89
N ALA A 318 15.37 -9.13 -1.93
CA ALA A 318 14.53 -9.20 -0.73
C ALA A 318 14.61 -10.59 -0.07
N PHE A 319 14.57 -11.66 -0.87
CA PHE A 319 14.77 -13.02 -0.37
C PHE A 319 16.14 -13.18 0.30
N LEU A 320 17.23 -12.75 -0.33
CA LEU A 320 18.58 -12.85 0.25
C LEU A 320 18.72 -12.02 1.54
N LEU A 321 18.14 -10.81 1.58
CA LEU A 321 18.12 -9.98 2.79
C LEU A 321 17.28 -10.61 3.91
N SER A 322 16.22 -11.35 3.57
CA SER A 322 15.39 -12.04 4.56
C SER A 322 16.15 -13.17 5.27
N LEU A 323 17.21 -13.68 4.65
CA LEU A 323 18.12 -14.68 5.23
C LEU A 323 19.21 -14.06 6.12
N CYS A 324 19.10 -12.76 6.44
CA CYS A 324 20.04 -12.03 7.29
C CYS A 324 19.36 -11.55 8.59
N PRO A 325 19.31 -12.37 9.66
CA PRO A 325 18.71 -12.00 10.93
C PRO A 325 19.29 -10.72 11.55
N LYS A 326 20.58 -10.47 11.33
CA LYS A 326 21.25 -9.23 11.80
C LYS A 326 20.61 -7.98 11.19
N PHE A 327 20.15 -8.07 9.95
CA PHE A 327 19.42 -6.99 9.32
C PHE A 327 18.08 -6.73 10.01
N GLY A 328 17.27 -7.78 10.24
CA GLY A 328 16.04 -7.67 11.01
C GLY A 328 16.26 -7.14 12.43
N ALA A 329 17.36 -7.53 13.09
CA ALA A 329 17.72 -7.01 14.39
C ALA A 329 17.99 -5.50 14.38
N ILE A 330 18.69 -4.97 13.36
CA ILE A 330 18.90 -3.51 13.20
C ILE A 330 17.54 -2.80 13.10
N ILE A 331 16.63 -3.33 12.30
CA ILE A 331 15.30 -2.76 12.12
C ILE A 331 14.51 -2.72 13.42
N ASN A 332 14.59 -3.78 14.24
CA ASN A 332 13.93 -3.84 15.54
C ASN A 332 14.53 -2.89 16.59
N THR A 333 15.72 -2.31 16.36
CA THR A 333 16.28 -1.29 17.25
C THR A 333 15.80 0.12 16.98
N ILE A 334 14.99 0.35 15.93
CA ILE A 334 14.46 1.67 15.60
C ILE A 334 13.55 2.15 16.74
N PRO A 335 13.90 3.25 17.43
CA PRO A 335 13.16 3.66 18.62
C PRO A 335 11.85 4.36 18.27
N GLY A 336 10.93 4.37 19.24
CA GLY A 336 9.59 4.95 19.09
C GLY A 336 9.59 6.40 18.59
N GLY A 337 10.58 7.22 18.95
CA GLY A 337 10.71 8.59 18.43
C GLY A 337 10.85 8.65 16.91
N VAL A 338 11.74 7.82 16.33
CA VAL A 338 11.94 7.75 14.88
C VAL A 338 10.66 7.28 14.20
N LEU A 339 10.04 6.22 14.75
CA LEU A 339 8.75 5.72 14.27
C LEU A 339 7.66 6.80 14.34
N GLY A 340 7.61 7.60 15.40
CA GLY A 340 6.65 8.69 15.55
C GLY A 340 6.80 9.75 14.47
N GLY A 341 8.04 10.16 14.16
CA GLY A 341 8.30 11.14 13.11
C GLY A 341 7.90 10.65 11.72
N VAL A 342 8.34 9.44 11.34
CA VAL A 342 8.03 8.88 10.02
C VAL A 342 6.56 8.52 9.85
N THR A 343 5.93 7.92 10.88
CA THR A 343 4.52 7.52 10.80
C THR A 343 3.57 8.71 10.78
N THR A 344 3.94 9.85 11.36
CA THR A 344 3.16 11.09 11.26
C THR A 344 2.95 11.51 9.80
N LEU A 345 4.01 11.50 8.99
CA LEU A 345 3.88 11.80 7.56
C LEU A 345 3.22 10.65 6.82
N LEU A 346 3.66 9.42 7.06
CA LEU A 346 3.21 8.25 6.31
C LEU A 346 1.70 8.03 6.43
N TYR A 347 1.16 8.02 7.65
CA TYR A 347 -0.28 7.83 7.88
C TYR A 347 -1.10 8.99 7.30
N GLY A 348 -0.58 10.22 7.40
CA GLY A 348 -1.17 11.39 6.75
C GLY A 348 -1.20 11.24 5.23
N MET A 349 -0.12 10.76 4.61
CA MET A 349 -0.06 10.53 3.16
C MET A 349 -1.06 9.46 2.70
N ILE A 350 -1.26 8.38 3.46
CA ILE A 350 -2.31 7.38 3.17
C ILE A 350 -3.69 8.03 3.22
N GLY A 351 -3.96 8.82 4.27
CA GLY A 351 -5.23 9.54 4.40
C GLY A 351 -5.48 10.48 3.21
N MET A 352 -4.44 11.21 2.81
CA MET A 352 -4.45 12.11 1.65
C MET A 352 -4.58 11.38 0.31
N LEU A 353 -4.19 10.11 0.20
CA LEU A 353 -4.45 9.31 -1.00
C LEU A 353 -5.96 9.10 -1.21
N GLY A 354 -6.72 8.86 -0.14
CA GLY A 354 -8.18 8.80 -0.20
C GLY A 354 -8.79 10.12 -0.67
N VAL A 355 -8.25 11.25 -0.20
CA VAL A 355 -8.64 12.59 -0.67
C VAL A 355 -8.28 12.78 -2.15
N ARG A 356 -7.11 12.33 -2.58
CA ARG A 356 -6.71 12.39 -3.99
C ARG A 356 -7.67 11.59 -4.87
N ILE A 357 -8.14 10.43 -4.44
CA ILE A 357 -9.16 9.66 -5.18
C ILE A 357 -10.43 10.51 -5.40
N TRP A 358 -10.89 11.24 -4.39
CA TRP A 358 -12.03 12.14 -4.55
C TRP A 358 -11.76 13.27 -5.54
N VAL A 359 -10.56 13.86 -5.50
CA VAL A 359 -10.17 14.97 -6.39
C VAL A 359 -10.02 14.49 -7.83
N ASP A 360 -9.26 13.43 -8.08
CA ASP A 360 -8.96 12.92 -9.42
C ASP A 360 -10.22 12.40 -10.12
N ASN A 361 -11.19 11.87 -9.36
CA ASN A 361 -12.49 11.43 -9.89
C ASN A 361 -13.57 12.52 -9.80
N LYS A 362 -13.22 13.75 -9.42
CA LYS A 362 -14.12 14.90 -9.35
C LYS A 362 -15.40 14.63 -8.55
N VAL A 363 -15.27 14.01 -7.38
CA VAL A 363 -16.39 13.70 -6.49
C VAL A 363 -17.07 14.99 -6.04
N ASP A 364 -18.38 15.12 -6.30
CA ASP A 364 -19.13 16.32 -5.97
C ASP A 364 -19.65 16.28 -4.53
N PHE A 365 -18.97 17.00 -3.62
CA PHE A 365 -19.41 17.14 -2.23
C PHE A 365 -20.53 18.18 -2.03
N ALA A 366 -20.97 18.91 -3.05
CA ALA A 366 -22.22 19.66 -2.96
C ALA A 366 -23.45 18.73 -2.88
N LYS A 367 -23.30 17.47 -3.31
CA LYS A 367 -24.33 16.44 -3.18
C LYS A 367 -24.42 15.93 -1.77
N SER A 368 -25.62 15.96 -1.21
CA SER A 368 -25.88 15.54 0.17
C SER A 368 -25.41 14.11 0.45
N VAL A 369 -25.58 13.17 -0.49
CA VAL A 369 -25.13 11.77 -0.32
C VAL A 369 -23.61 11.71 -0.11
N ASN A 370 -22.84 12.33 -1.00
CA ASN A 370 -21.38 12.34 -0.93
C ASN A 370 -20.89 13.05 0.34
N MET A 371 -21.45 14.23 0.66
CA MET A 371 -21.13 14.99 1.87
C MET A 371 -21.41 14.20 3.14
N THR A 372 -22.59 13.57 3.24
CA THR A 372 -22.96 12.79 4.44
C THR A 372 -22.07 11.56 4.60
N VAL A 373 -21.77 10.84 3.52
CA VAL A 373 -20.88 9.68 3.56
C VAL A 373 -19.49 10.10 4.03
N GLY A 374 -18.89 11.11 3.41
CA GLY A 374 -17.58 11.62 3.80
C GLY A 374 -17.54 12.07 5.26
N ALA A 375 -18.50 12.89 5.70
CA ALA A 375 -18.52 13.44 7.05
C ALA A 375 -18.63 12.34 8.13
N VAL A 376 -19.61 11.43 8.00
CA VAL A 376 -19.87 10.40 9.02
C VAL A 376 -18.70 9.41 9.10
N VAL A 377 -18.24 8.93 7.93
CA VAL A 377 -17.19 7.92 7.86
C VAL A 377 -15.87 8.46 8.40
N MET A 378 -15.53 9.71 8.08
CA MET A 378 -14.29 10.33 8.57
C MET A 378 -14.28 10.44 10.10
N VAL A 379 -15.40 10.84 10.73
CA VAL A 379 -15.48 10.89 12.21
C VAL A 379 -15.35 9.51 12.82
N ILE A 380 -16.07 8.50 12.31
CA ILE A 380 -16.01 7.11 12.79
C ILE A 380 -14.58 6.57 12.70
N GLY A 381 -13.92 6.80 11.57
CA GLY A 381 -12.56 6.33 11.31
C GLY A 381 -11.52 7.04 12.17
N ILE A 382 -11.50 8.37 12.19
CA ILE A 382 -10.50 9.17 12.91
C ILE A 382 -10.61 8.98 14.42
N ALA A 383 -11.84 8.97 14.95
CA ALA A 383 -12.07 8.81 16.38
C ALA A 383 -12.00 7.33 16.85
N ASP A 384 -11.74 6.41 15.92
CA ASP A 384 -11.65 4.96 16.16
C ASP A 384 -12.83 4.39 16.95
N PHE A 385 -14.04 4.65 16.45
CA PHE A 385 -15.26 4.14 17.07
C PHE A 385 -15.17 2.62 17.23
N THR A 386 -15.21 2.15 18.48
CA THR A 386 -15.02 0.74 18.79
C THR A 386 -16.24 0.19 19.51
N PHE A 387 -16.77 -0.91 18.99
CA PHE A 387 -17.91 -1.63 19.56
C PHE A 387 -17.60 -3.12 19.66
N ALA A 388 -18.15 -3.79 20.67
CA ALA A 388 -18.08 -5.24 20.80
C ALA A 388 -19.50 -5.80 20.88
N ILE A 389 -19.81 -6.75 19.99
CA ILE A 389 -21.10 -7.44 19.95
C ILE A 389 -20.82 -8.93 20.08
N GLN A 390 -21.31 -9.56 21.16
CA GLN A 390 -21.18 -11.01 21.40
C GLN A 390 -19.72 -11.53 21.29
N GLY A 391 -18.74 -10.74 21.74
CA GLY A 391 -17.32 -11.11 21.69
C GLY A 391 -16.61 -10.81 20.35
N VAL A 392 -17.33 -10.30 19.34
CA VAL A 392 -16.75 -9.77 18.10
C VAL A 392 -16.52 -8.27 18.27
N SER A 393 -15.27 -7.83 18.16
CA SER A 393 -14.90 -6.41 18.22
C SER A 393 -14.85 -5.83 16.81
N PHE A 394 -15.42 -4.64 16.65
CA PHE A 394 -15.37 -3.83 15.45
C PHE A 394 -14.65 -2.52 15.78
N ASN A 395 -13.60 -2.21 15.04
CA ASN A 395 -12.85 -0.95 15.19
C ASN A 395 -13.34 0.12 14.19
N GLY A 396 -12.78 1.32 14.28
CA GLY A 396 -13.21 2.46 13.45
C GLY A 396 -13.08 2.18 11.95
N ILE A 397 -12.11 1.37 11.52
CA ILE A 397 -11.97 0.98 10.11
C ILE A 397 -13.06 0.02 9.67
N ALA A 398 -13.34 -1.04 10.45
CA ALA A 398 -14.37 -2.01 10.10
C ALA A 398 -15.75 -1.36 10.04
N ILE A 399 -16.08 -0.57 11.08
CA ILE A 399 -17.34 0.16 11.15
C ILE A 399 -17.41 1.22 10.07
N GLY A 400 -16.35 2.01 9.88
CA GLY A 400 -16.27 3.04 8.85
C GLY A 400 -16.46 2.46 7.45
N SER A 401 -15.84 1.32 7.14
CA SER A 401 -15.96 0.66 5.83
C SER A 401 -17.37 0.17 5.57
N ILE A 402 -17.98 -0.52 6.54
CA ILE A 402 -19.37 -1.00 6.43
C ILE A 402 -20.33 0.18 6.35
N ALA A 403 -20.15 1.19 7.20
CA ALA A 403 -20.96 2.41 7.22
C ALA A 403 -20.87 3.14 5.88
N THR A 404 -19.68 3.23 5.27
CA THR A 404 -19.50 3.85 3.95
C THR A 404 -20.40 3.18 2.92
N LEU A 405 -20.34 1.86 2.81
CA LEU A 405 -21.13 1.09 1.85
C LEU A 405 -22.64 1.23 2.13
N VAL A 406 -23.06 1.04 3.37
CA VAL A 406 -24.48 1.06 3.76
C VAL A 406 -25.07 2.46 3.60
N ILE A 407 -24.40 3.48 4.11
CA ILE A 407 -24.87 4.88 4.05
C ILE A 407 -24.93 5.33 2.59
N TYR A 408 -23.88 5.09 1.81
CA TYR A 408 -23.86 5.53 0.41
C TYR A 408 -24.99 4.91 -0.41
N HIS A 409 -25.10 3.58 -0.42
CA HIS A 409 -26.14 2.89 -1.21
C HIS A 409 -27.54 3.14 -0.66
N GLY A 410 -27.70 3.17 0.67
CA GLY A 410 -28.97 3.44 1.32
C GLY A 410 -29.49 4.84 1.02
N LEU A 411 -28.66 5.87 1.20
CA LEU A 411 -29.05 7.26 0.89
C LEU A 411 -29.30 7.47 -0.60
N LYS A 412 -28.48 6.86 -1.47
CA LYS A 412 -28.67 6.93 -2.92
C LYS A 412 -29.97 6.26 -3.36
N ALA A 413 -30.32 5.11 -2.79
CA ALA A 413 -31.58 4.42 -3.07
C ALA A 413 -32.79 5.24 -2.60
N LEU A 414 -32.75 5.76 -1.37
CA LEU A 414 -33.81 6.63 -0.83
C LEU A 414 -33.97 7.92 -1.64
N GLY A 415 -32.86 8.54 -2.03
CA GLY A 415 -32.86 9.75 -2.83
C GLY A 415 -33.45 9.54 -4.24
N ARG A 416 -33.15 8.40 -4.86
CA ARG A 416 -33.77 8.00 -6.13
C ARG A 416 -35.28 7.77 -5.99
N LEU A 417 -35.70 7.06 -4.95
CA LEU A 417 -37.14 6.82 -4.68
C LEU A 417 -37.93 8.11 -4.44
N ARG A 418 -37.28 9.13 -3.87
CA ARG A 418 -37.89 10.44 -3.59
C ARG A 418 -37.70 11.46 -4.71
N GLY A 419 -36.99 11.11 -5.78
CA GLY A 419 -36.66 12.03 -6.88
C GLY A 419 -35.70 13.16 -6.50
N THR A 420 -35.02 13.07 -5.36
CA THR A 420 -34.08 14.09 -4.89
C THR A 420 -32.65 13.88 -5.40
N VAL A 421 -32.37 12.69 -5.96
CA VAL A 421 -31.09 12.35 -6.58
C VAL A 421 -31.33 12.03 -8.05
N ALA A 422 -31.00 12.97 -8.94
CA ALA A 422 -31.25 12.87 -10.38
C ALA A 422 -29.97 12.78 -11.24
N GLY A 423 -28.79 13.14 -10.71
CA GLY A 423 -27.54 13.26 -11.47
C GLY A 423 -26.42 12.32 -10.99
N ASP A 424 -25.39 12.19 -11.83
CA ASP A 424 -24.22 11.32 -11.64
C ASP A 424 -23.29 11.83 -10.54
N ASP A 425 -22.71 10.99 -9.67
CA ASP A 425 -22.06 11.44 -8.42
C ASP A 425 -20.75 12.25 -8.60
N TYR A 426 -20.36 12.51 -9.84
CA TYR A 426 -19.14 13.19 -10.25
C TYR A 426 -19.45 14.49 -10.98
N ILE A 427 -18.51 15.43 -10.93
CA ILE A 427 -18.54 16.63 -11.75
C ILE A 427 -18.01 16.25 -13.13
N HIS A 428 -18.89 16.18 -14.13
CA HIS A 428 -18.50 16.13 -15.54
C HIS A 428 -18.12 17.55 -15.98
N GLU A 429 -16.88 17.73 -16.46
CA GLU A 429 -16.56 18.93 -17.23
C GLU A 429 -17.14 18.72 -18.63
N ASP A 430 -18.21 19.45 -18.97
CA ASP A 430 -18.65 19.54 -20.36
C ASP A 430 -17.50 20.17 -21.19
N PRO A 431 -16.99 19.50 -22.24
CA PRO A 431 -15.93 20.06 -23.08
C PRO A 431 -16.34 21.32 -23.87
N GLU A 432 -17.61 21.73 -23.82
CA GLU A 432 -18.18 22.73 -24.72
C GLU A 432 -18.40 24.12 -24.10
N THR A 433 -18.21 24.34 -22.80
CA THR A 433 -18.49 25.64 -22.15
C THR A 433 -17.34 26.65 -22.12
N GLU A 434 -16.16 26.33 -22.67
CA GLU A 434 -15.05 27.29 -22.83
C GLU A 434 -14.94 27.93 -24.23
N SER A 435 -15.80 27.56 -25.20
CA SER A 435 -15.67 28.03 -26.60
C SER A 435 -16.67 29.11 -27.05
N SER A 436 -17.44 29.71 -26.15
CA SER A 436 -18.46 30.73 -26.49
C SER A 436 -18.20 32.10 -25.89
N GLU A 437 -16.96 32.61 -25.97
CA GLU A 437 -16.77 34.05 -26.13
C GLU A 437 -16.76 34.38 -27.64
N PRO A 438 -17.76 35.10 -28.17
CA PRO A 438 -17.67 35.60 -29.52
C PRO A 438 -16.60 36.69 -29.56
N SER A 439 -15.55 36.42 -30.34
CA SER A 439 -14.68 37.43 -30.89
C SER A 439 -15.47 38.44 -31.75
N GLN A 440 -16.01 39.46 -31.10
CA GLN A 440 -16.46 40.73 -31.68
C GLN A 440 -15.70 41.82 -30.90
N GLN A 441 -14.89 42.71 -31.45
CA GLN A 441 -14.75 43.23 -32.79
C GLN A 441 -13.30 43.70 -32.96
N ARG A 442 -12.70 43.40 -34.13
CA ARG A 442 -11.70 44.28 -34.72
C ARG A 442 -12.39 45.59 -35.10
N ARG A 443 -11.91 46.72 -34.59
CA ARG A 443 -11.51 47.90 -35.37
C ARG A 443 -10.63 48.81 -34.52
#